data_AF-A0A7W0YFX5-F1
#
_entry.id   AF-A0A7W0YFX5-F1
#
_cell.length_a   1.000
_cell.length_b   1.000
_cell.length_c   1.000
_cell.angle_alpha   90.00
_cell.angle_beta   90.00
_cell.angle_gamma   90.00
#
_symmetry.space_group_name_H-M   'P 1'
#
loop_
_entity.id
_entity.type
_entity.pdbx_description
1 polymer ?
#
loop_
_entity_poly.entity_id
_entity_poly.type
_entity_poly.pdbx_seq_one_letter_code
_entity_poly.pdbx_strand_id
1 'polypeptide(L)'
;MRMRLMGVIVAVLAVGSAACGGSDGGEGSTEAGGSPGVPAATSSATTSATTSATPPAEVNGSGACALVTQDEAAEVLGSSVPPASESTFSIPLGGTSLEEQLCLFGSEVLVARLDLGSAAPALFAQYRASLESESDFEQASGVGDEAFFAKGQLALRQGETGLIVDVGQNTGSTPGEQEKEKALAAIALGRL
;
A
#
# COMPACT_ATOMS: atom_id res chain seq x y z
N MET A 1 51.46 -2.66 -3.00
CA MET A 1 51.39 -1.31 -2.42
C MET A 1 51.53 -0.26 -3.51
N ARG A 2 50.42 0.36 -3.93
CA ARG A 2 50.41 1.65 -4.64
C ARG A 2 49.16 2.41 -4.22
N MET A 3 49.38 3.44 -3.40
CA MET A 3 48.40 4.45 -2.99
C MET A 3 48.03 5.36 -4.17
N ARG A 4 46.73 5.67 -4.27
CA ARG A 4 46.10 6.82 -4.94
C ARG A 4 44.72 6.96 -4.29
N LEU A 5 44.15 8.12 -3.98
CA LEU A 5 44.55 9.52 -3.93
C LEU A 5 43.40 10.18 -3.13
N MET A 6 43.70 11.07 -2.19
CA MET A 6 42.68 11.87 -1.48
C MET A 6 41.94 12.79 -2.46
N GLY A 7 40.62 12.89 -2.31
CA GLY A 7 39.76 13.88 -2.97
C GLY A 7 38.75 14.40 -1.96
N VAL A 8 38.88 15.69 -1.62
CA VAL A 8 38.13 16.46 -0.63
C VAL A 8 36.81 16.95 -1.23
N ILE A 9 35.69 16.88 -0.49
CA ILE A 9 34.59 17.85 -0.64
C ILE A 9 34.13 18.29 0.75
N VAL A 10 34.37 19.57 1.03
CA VAL A 10 33.81 20.35 2.12
C VAL A 10 32.47 20.91 1.64
N ALA A 11 31.40 20.74 2.41
CA ALA A 11 30.21 21.56 2.29
C ALA A 11 29.72 21.93 3.70
N VAL A 12 30.10 23.14 4.12
CA VAL A 12 29.47 23.87 5.22
C VAL A 12 28.28 24.62 4.63
N LEU A 13 27.09 24.41 5.16
CA LEU A 13 25.99 25.36 5.01
C LEU A 13 25.09 25.30 6.25
N ALA A 14 25.18 26.35 7.04
CA ALA A 14 24.28 26.69 8.13
C ALA A 14 23.61 28.02 7.80
N VAL A 15 22.28 28.03 7.64
CA VAL A 15 21.35 29.19 7.67
C VAL A 15 19.97 28.53 7.92
N GLY A 16 19.18 28.78 8.97
CA GLY A 16 18.78 30.04 9.58
C GLY A 16 17.28 30.22 9.34
N SER A 17 16.41 29.73 10.24
CA SER A 17 14.96 29.91 10.14
C SER A 17 14.57 31.22 10.84
N ALA A 18 14.31 32.25 10.03
CA ALA A 18 13.76 33.52 10.47
C ALA A 18 12.26 33.40 10.79
N ALA A 19 11.86 34.01 11.90
CA ALA A 19 10.49 34.29 12.26
C ALA A 19 9.94 35.51 11.49
N CYS A 20 8.69 35.43 11.06
CA CYS A 20 7.80 36.53 10.62
C CYS A 20 6.37 35.93 10.61
N GLY A 21 5.28 36.49 11.15
CA GLY A 21 4.99 37.84 11.60
C GLY A 21 3.70 38.34 10.90
N GLY A 22 2.65 38.64 11.68
CA GLY A 22 1.46 39.46 11.33
C GLY A 22 0.31 38.71 10.63
N SER A 23 -0.93 38.62 11.13
CA SER A 23 -1.92 39.60 11.65
C SER A 23 -2.56 40.48 10.57
N ASP A 24 -3.81 40.19 10.22
CA ASP A 24 -4.78 41.18 9.77
C ASP A 24 -6.18 40.82 10.28
N GLY A 25 -6.77 41.77 10.99
CA GLY A 25 -8.15 41.73 11.46
C GLY A 25 -9.11 42.39 10.48
N GLY A 26 -10.39 42.11 10.64
CA GLY A 26 -11.48 42.77 9.94
C GLY A 26 -12.79 42.60 10.69
N GLU A 27 -13.16 43.62 11.46
CA GLU A 27 -14.48 43.83 12.05
C GLU A 27 -15.52 44.19 10.97
N GLY A 28 -16.77 43.76 11.15
CA GLY A 28 -17.88 44.13 10.26
C GLY A 28 -19.24 43.75 10.85
N SER A 29 -20.00 44.79 11.23
CA SER A 29 -21.22 44.80 12.03
C SER A 29 -22.47 44.11 11.45
N THR A 30 -23.32 43.74 12.41
CA THR A 30 -24.78 43.55 12.42
C THR A 30 -25.59 44.33 11.37
N GLU A 31 -26.57 43.66 10.73
CA GLU A 31 -27.87 44.26 10.43
C GLU A 31 -28.97 43.17 10.33
N ALA A 32 -30.19 43.57 10.70
CA ALA A 32 -31.33 42.73 10.96
C ALA A 32 -32.39 42.81 9.84
N GLY A 33 -33.17 41.73 9.69
CA GLY A 33 -34.58 41.81 9.29
C GLY A 33 -34.90 41.67 7.79
N GLY A 34 -35.87 40.78 7.49
CA GLY A 34 -36.63 40.84 6.24
C GLY A 34 -36.98 39.49 5.60
N SER A 35 -38.00 38.80 6.12
CA SER A 35 -38.91 37.95 5.31
C SER A 35 -40.08 38.84 4.85
N PRO A 36 -40.88 38.56 3.79
CA PRO A 36 -41.10 37.25 3.13
C PRO A 36 -41.19 37.28 1.58
N GLY A 37 -41.21 36.10 0.94
CA GLY A 37 -41.64 35.98 -0.46
C GLY A 37 -41.35 34.62 -1.11
N VAL A 38 -42.38 33.78 -1.25
CA VAL A 38 -42.41 32.55 -2.09
C VAL A 38 -42.62 32.96 -3.57
N PRO A 39 -42.10 32.25 -4.59
CA PRO A 39 -42.80 31.07 -5.09
C PRO A 39 -41.91 29.92 -5.68
N ALA A 40 -42.47 28.71 -5.62
CA ALA A 40 -42.36 27.56 -6.53
C ALA A 40 -41.03 27.26 -7.27
N ALA A 41 -40.38 26.17 -6.87
CA ALA A 41 -39.51 25.40 -7.75
C ALA A 41 -39.62 23.89 -7.44
N THR A 42 -40.20 23.17 -8.40
CA THR A 42 -39.90 21.81 -8.84
C THR A 42 -39.33 20.86 -7.78
N SER A 43 -40.18 19.99 -7.23
CA SER A 43 -39.74 18.78 -6.54
C SER A 43 -39.03 17.87 -7.56
N SER A 44 -37.70 17.96 -7.57
CA SER A 44 -36.83 16.95 -8.16
C SER A 44 -37.22 15.60 -7.58
N ALA A 45 -37.56 14.66 -8.46
CA ALA A 45 -37.67 13.26 -8.12
C ALA A 45 -36.33 12.84 -7.49
N THR A 46 -36.34 12.65 -6.16
CA THR A 46 -35.27 11.94 -5.46
C THR A 46 -35.34 10.50 -5.93
N THR A 47 -34.61 10.19 -7.00
CA THR A 47 -34.26 8.83 -7.34
C THR A 47 -33.35 8.34 -6.21
N SER A 48 -33.94 7.70 -5.20
CA SER A 48 -33.20 6.86 -4.27
C SER A 48 -32.59 5.73 -5.10
N ALA A 49 -31.39 5.97 -5.63
CA ALA A 49 -30.52 4.92 -6.10
C ALA A 49 -30.22 4.07 -4.87
N THR A 50 -30.98 2.99 -4.73
CA THR A 50 -30.59 1.88 -3.88
C THR A 50 -29.33 1.32 -4.54
N THR A 51 -28.17 1.73 -4.05
CA THR A 51 -26.91 1.05 -4.31
C THR A 51 -27.12 -0.38 -3.80
N SER A 52 -27.49 -1.26 -4.72
CA SER A 52 -27.50 -2.69 -4.46
C SER A 52 -26.04 -3.06 -4.27
N ALA A 53 -25.60 -3.09 -3.02
CA ALA A 53 -24.33 -3.69 -2.65
C ALA A 53 -24.46 -5.17 -3.01
N THR A 54 -24.00 -5.53 -4.21
CA THR A 54 -23.69 -6.90 -4.55
C THR A 54 -22.75 -7.37 -3.44
N PRO A 55 -23.08 -8.42 -2.67
CA PRO A 55 -22.16 -8.95 -1.68
C PRO A 55 -20.85 -9.29 -2.41
N PRO A 56 -19.68 -8.97 -1.83
CA PRO A 56 -18.41 -9.31 -2.45
C PRO A 56 -18.43 -10.80 -2.78
N ALA A 57 -18.05 -11.13 -4.02
CA ALA A 57 -18.02 -12.50 -4.50
C ALA A 57 -17.36 -13.39 -3.43
N GLU A 58 -18.06 -14.46 -3.02
CA GLU A 58 -17.56 -15.36 -1.99
C GLU A 58 -16.15 -15.84 -2.39
N VAL A 59 -15.19 -15.46 -1.56
CA VAL A 59 -13.80 -15.86 -1.75
C VAL A 59 -13.64 -17.30 -1.22
N ASN A 60 -14.07 -18.26 -2.02
CA ASN A 60 -13.98 -19.68 -1.70
C ASN A 60 -12.60 -20.21 -2.13
N GLY A 61 -11.60 -20.06 -1.26
CA GLY A 61 -10.27 -20.64 -1.46
C GLY A 61 -9.37 -20.44 -0.22
N SER A 62 -8.37 -21.30 -0.05
CA SER A 62 -7.34 -21.14 0.98
C SER A 62 -6.04 -20.50 0.45
N GLY A 63 -6.00 -20.17 -0.85
CA GLY A 63 -4.79 -19.69 -1.53
C GLY A 63 -4.64 -18.17 -1.56
N ALA A 64 -3.60 -17.69 -2.24
CA ALA A 64 -3.29 -16.27 -2.30
C ALA A 64 -4.40 -15.47 -3.01
N CYS A 65 -5.08 -16.06 -3.99
CA CYS A 65 -6.22 -15.41 -4.64
C CYS A 65 -7.47 -15.32 -3.75
N ALA A 66 -7.44 -15.95 -2.57
CA ALA A 66 -8.50 -15.75 -1.59
C ALA A 66 -8.29 -14.50 -0.72
N LEU A 67 -7.12 -13.88 -0.79
CA LEU A 67 -6.77 -12.75 0.07
C LEU A 67 -7.25 -11.41 -0.50
N VAL A 68 -7.37 -11.29 -1.81
CA VAL A 68 -7.81 -10.07 -2.50
C VAL A 68 -8.74 -10.47 -3.64
N THR A 69 -9.87 -9.79 -3.77
CA THR A 69 -10.78 -9.98 -4.92
C THR A 69 -10.43 -9.04 -6.06
N GLN A 70 -10.90 -9.35 -7.27
CA GLN A 70 -10.68 -8.51 -8.45
C GLN A 70 -11.24 -7.09 -8.27
N ASP A 71 -12.44 -6.98 -7.66
CA ASP A 71 -13.09 -5.68 -7.46
C ASP A 71 -12.32 -4.81 -6.46
N GLU A 72 -11.79 -5.41 -5.39
CA GLU A 72 -10.94 -4.72 -4.42
C GLU A 72 -9.61 -4.27 -5.02
N ALA A 73 -8.99 -5.12 -5.84
CA ALA A 73 -7.80 -4.74 -6.58
C ALA A 73 -8.09 -3.57 -7.52
N ALA A 74 -9.21 -3.62 -8.26
CA ALA A 74 -9.62 -2.53 -9.14
C ALA A 74 -9.90 -1.22 -8.38
N GLU A 75 -10.54 -1.31 -7.21
CA GLU A 75 -10.84 -0.16 -6.36
C GLU A 75 -9.56 0.52 -5.87
N VAL A 76 -8.60 -0.25 -5.35
CA VAL A 76 -7.32 0.30 -4.87
C VAL A 76 -6.51 0.92 -6.01
N LEU A 77 -6.51 0.29 -7.18
CA LEU A 77 -5.77 0.81 -8.34
C LEU A 77 -6.43 2.04 -8.96
N GLY A 78 -7.75 2.19 -8.80
CA GLY A 78 -8.56 3.21 -9.46
C GLY A 78 -8.84 2.90 -10.94
N SER A 79 -8.66 1.65 -11.35
CA SER A 79 -8.81 1.17 -12.73
C SER A 79 -9.19 -0.30 -12.75
N SER A 80 -9.86 -0.75 -13.83
CA SER A 80 -10.12 -2.18 -14.01
C SER A 80 -8.84 -3.00 -14.06
N VAL A 81 -8.83 -4.15 -13.39
CA VAL A 81 -7.73 -5.14 -13.50
C VAL A 81 -8.22 -6.42 -14.19
N PRO A 82 -7.32 -7.19 -14.83
CA PRO A 82 -7.65 -8.51 -15.37
C PRO A 82 -8.14 -9.49 -14.29
N PRO A 83 -8.83 -10.58 -14.67
CA PRO A 83 -9.21 -11.61 -13.72
C PRO A 83 -7.99 -12.25 -13.07
N ALA A 84 -8.15 -12.69 -11.83
CA ALA A 84 -7.09 -13.28 -11.04
C ALA A 84 -6.61 -14.62 -11.64
N SER A 85 -5.30 -14.86 -11.59
CA SER A 85 -4.69 -16.14 -11.86
C SER A 85 -3.86 -16.58 -10.66
N GLU A 86 -4.08 -17.80 -10.20
CA GLU A 86 -3.32 -18.39 -9.11
C GLU A 86 -2.15 -19.21 -9.63
N SER A 87 -1.02 -19.19 -8.92
CA SER A 87 0.13 -20.04 -9.19
C SER A 87 0.84 -20.40 -7.90
N THR A 88 1.50 -21.55 -7.87
CA THR A 88 2.22 -22.01 -6.68
C THR A 88 3.62 -22.44 -7.10
N PHE A 89 4.62 -22.00 -6.35
CA PHE A 89 6.02 -22.36 -6.57
C PHE A 89 6.68 -22.74 -5.26
N SER A 90 7.72 -23.56 -5.35
CA SER A 90 8.55 -23.90 -4.21
C SER A 90 9.81 -23.04 -4.21
N ILE A 91 10.03 -22.28 -3.14
CA ILE A 91 11.21 -21.43 -2.98
C ILE A 91 12.15 -21.98 -1.90
N PRO A 92 13.47 -22.02 -2.16
CA PRO A 92 14.44 -22.36 -1.13
C PRO A 92 14.67 -21.15 -0.22
N LEU A 93 14.29 -21.26 1.05
CA LEU A 93 14.56 -20.26 2.08
C LEU A 93 15.16 -20.93 3.32
N GLY A 94 16.31 -20.46 3.80
CA GLY A 94 16.92 -20.96 5.04
C GLY A 94 17.31 -22.44 5.04
N GLY A 95 17.48 -23.07 3.87
CA GLY A 95 17.75 -24.52 3.76
C GLY A 95 16.50 -25.41 3.76
N THR A 96 15.31 -24.81 3.79
CA THR A 96 14.01 -25.48 3.62
C THR A 96 13.35 -25.05 2.31
N SER A 97 12.47 -25.91 1.78
CA SER A 97 11.60 -25.57 0.64
C SER A 97 10.27 -25.08 1.20
N LEU A 98 9.91 -23.84 0.91
CA LEU A 98 8.62 -23.26 1.29
C LEU A 98 7.71 -23.18 0.06
N GLU A 99 6.42 -23.39 0.26
CA GLU A 99 5.43 -23.12 -0.79
C GLU A 99 5.04 -21.65 -0.77
N GLU A 100 5.23 -21.00 -1.91
CA GLU A 100 4.78 -19.64 -2.18
C GLU A 100 3.56 -19.74 -3.10
N GLN A 101 2.46 -19.16 -2.66
CA GLN A 101 1.21 -19.10 -3.41
C GLN A 101 1.06 -17.67 -3.93
N LEU A 102 0.82 -17.49 -5.23
CA LEU A 102 0.71 -16.17 -5.86
C LEU A 102 -0.66 -15.98 -6.45
N CYS A 103 -1.18 -14.79 -6.28
CA CYS A 103 -2.30 -14.27 -7.04
C CYS A 103 -1.84 -13.13 -7.92
N LEU A 104 -2.12 -13.26 -9.22
CA LEU A 104 -1.75 -12.29 -10.23
C LEU A 104 -3.03 -11.71 -10.84
N PHE A 105 -3.19 -10.38 -10.78
CA PHE A 105 -4.20 -9.67 -11.56
C PHE A 105 -3.50 -9.06 -12.77
N GLY A 106 -3.30 -9.88 -13.80
CA GLY A 106 -2.49 -9.51 -14.96
C GLY A 106 -1.03 -9.24 -14.59
N SER A 107 -0.51 -8.13 -15.09
CA SER A 107 0.79 -7.54 -14.75
C SER A 107 0.68 -6.41 -13.72
N GLU A 108 -0.52 -6.06 -13.30
CA GLU A 108 -0.79 -4.84 -12.54
C GLU A 108 -0.65 -5.07 -11.04
N VAL A 109 -1.03 -6.24 -10.55
CA VAL A 109 -0.97 -6.58 -9.12
C VAL A 109 -0.47 -7.99 -8.93
N LEU A 110 0.41 -8.15 -7.95
CA LEU A 110 0.83 -9.45 -7.41
C LEU A 110 0.60 -9.45 -5.90
N VAL A 111 -0.02 -10.52 -5.41
CA VAL A 111 -0.10 -10.84 -3.97
C VAL A 111 0.44 -12.24 -3.79
N ALA A 112 1.59 -12.37 -3.13
CA ALA A 112 2.15 -13.65 -2.74
C ALA A 112 1.89 -13.92 -1.26
N ARG A 113 1.56 -15.16 -0.93
CA ARG A 113 1.42 -15.70 0.42
C ARG A 113 2.47 -16.78 0.64
N LEU A 114 3.15 -16.67 1.77
CA LEU A 114 4.13 -17.64 2.24
C LEU A 114 3.70 -18.14 3.62
N ASP A 115 3.51 -19.46 3.74
CA ASP A 115 3.27 -20.08 5.04
C ASP A 115 4.62 -20.39 5.70
N LEU A 116 5.06 -19.50 6.59
CA LEU A 116 6.39 -19.55 7.21
C LEU A 116 6.42 -20.38 8.51
N GLY A 117 5.25 -20.64 9.10
CA GLY A 117 5.08 -21.41 10.34
C GLY A 117 5.75 -20.76 11.55
N SER A 118 6.08 -21.56 12.57
CA SER A 118 6.67 -21.06 13.82
C SER A 118 8.05 -20.41 13.64
N ALA A 119 8.72 -20.64 12.50
CA ALA A 119 10.00 -20.03 12.16
C ALA A 119 9.85 -18.66 11.49
N ALA A 120 8.63 -18.14 11.32
CA ALA A 120 8.34 -16.91 10.59
C ALA A 120 9.20 -15.71 10.98
N PRO A 121 9.42 -15.38 12.27
CA PRO A 121 10.27 -14.24 12.61
C PRO A 121 11.71 -14.39 12.12
N ALA A 122 12.29 -15.58 12.22
CA ALA A 122 13.66 -15.84 11.80
C ALA A 122 13.81 -15.86 10.27
N LEU A 123 12.88 -16.50 9.57
CA LEU A 123 12.87 -16.56 8.11
C LEU A 123 12.64 -15.18 7.49
N PHE A 124 11.70 -14.40 8.04
CA PHE A 124 11.43 -13.04 7.56
C PHE A 124 12.60 -12.09 7.85
N ALA A 125 13.24 -12.20 9.02
CA ALA A 125 14.45 -11.43 9.32
C ALA A 125 15.62 -11.77 8.37
N GLN A 126 15.78 -13.04 8.00
CA GLN A 126 16.78 -13.45 7.01
C GLN A 126 16.46 -12.88 5.63
N TYR A 127 15.19 -12.93 5.22
CA TYR A 127 14.75 -12.35 3.95
C TYR A 127 14.98 -10.83 3.92
N ARG A 128 14.59 -10.11 4.98
CA ARG A 128 14.87 -8.68 5.14
C ARG A 128 16.36 -8.37 5.04
N ALA A 129 17.20 -9.08 5.79
CA ALA A 129 18.65 -8.88 5.78
C ALA A 129 19.27 -9.11 4.39
N SER A 130 18.68 -9.97 3.56
CA SER A 130 19.12 -10.19 2.18
C SER A 130 18.79 -9.02 1.23
N LEU A 131 17.88 -8.13 1.63
CA LEU A 131 17.41 -6.99 0.84
C LEU A 131 17.79 -5.63 1.45
N GLU A 132 18.30 -5.59 2.68
CA GLU A 132 18.74 -4.35 3.36
C GLU A 132 19.85 -3.58 2.60
N SER A 133 20.57 -4.23 1.68
CA SER A 133 21.57 -3.58 0.83
C SER A 133 21.01 -2.99 -0.46
N GLU A 134 19.74 -3.23 -0.78
CA GLU A 134 19.10 -2.68 -1.98
C GLU A 134 18.89 -1.17 -1.82
N SER A 135 19.05 -0.41 -2.90
CA SER A 135 19.02 1.07 -2.84
C SER A 135 17.65 1.65 -2.53
N ASP A 136 16.59 0.88 -2.77
CA ASP A 136 15.19 1.22 -2.54
C ASP A 136 14.63 0.57 -1.27
N PHE A 137 15.49 0.02 -0.41
CA PHE A 137 15.07 -0.54 0.87
C PHE A 137 14.52 0.56 1.80
N GLU A 138 13.28 0.39 2.26
CA GLU A 138 12.63 1.30 3.20
C GLU A 138 11.78 0.52 4.21
N GLN A 139 11.92 0.82 5.50
CA GLN A 139 11.03 0.21 6.51
C GLN A 139 9.61 0.74 6.36
N ALA A 140 8.64 -0.17 6.31
CA ALA A 140 7.22 0.18 6.23
C ALA A 140 6.57 0.02 7.61
N SER A 141 5.83 1.03 8.05
CA SER A 141 5.04 0.99 9.29
C SER A 141 3.54 0.99 8.99
N GLY A 142 2.76 0.49 9.96
CA GLY A 142 1.30 0.50 9.90
C GLY A 142 0.65 -0.70 9.20
N VAL A 143 1.44 -1.69 8.78
CA VAL A 143 0.97 -2.93 8.15
C VAL A 143 1.79 -4.11 8.67
N GLY A 144 1.12 -5.20 9.04
CA GLY A 144 1.76 -6.39 9.60
C GLY A 144 2.40 -6.17 10.98
N ASP A 145 3.06 -7.22 11.47
CA ASP A 145 3.96 -7.15 12.63
C ASP A 145 5.30 -6.49 12.24
N GLU A 146 5.78 -6.78 11.03
CA GLU A 146 7.00 -6.24 10.43
C GLU A 146 6.77 -6.08 8.91
N ALA A 147 7.21 -4.96 8.33
CA ALA A 147 7.08 -4.71 6.91
C ALA A 147 8.21 -3.81 6.37
N PHE A 148 8.53 -3.96 5.09
CA PHE A 148 9.50 -3.13 4.38
C PHE A 148 9.21 -3.12 2.87
N PHE A 149 9.58 -2.05 2.20
CA PHE A 149 9.68 -1.97 0.75
C PHE A 149 11.10 -2.32 0.31
N ALA A 150 11.21 -3.11 -0.76
CA ALA A 150 12.46 -3.37 -1.46
C ALA A 150 12.16 -3.96 -2.83
N LYS A 151 12.99 -3.71 -3.85
CA LYS A 151 12.78 -4.18 -5.23
C LYS A 151 11.43 -3.78 -5.83
N GLY A 152 10.90 -2.63 -5.42
CA GLY A 152 9.60 -2.16 -5.88
C GLY A 152 8.41 -3.02 -5.42
N GLN A 153 8.51 -3.64 -4.25
CA GLN A 153 7.43 -4.43 -3.66
C GLN A 153 7.40 -4.25 -2.13
N LEU A 154 6.22 -4.36 -1.54
CA LEU A 154 5.99 -4.42 -0.10
C LEU A 154 6.10 -5.87 0.37
N ALA A 155 7.07 -6.16 1.23
CA ALA A 155 7.15 -7.41 1.96
C ALA A 155 6.72 -7.19 3.41
N LEU A 156 5.89 -8.08 3.95
CA LEU A 156 5.44 -8.01 5.35
C LEU A 156 5.23 -9.39 5.96
N ARG A 157 5.24 -9.43 7.29
CA ARG A 157 4.92 -10.61 8.10
C ARG A 157 3.76 -10.32 9.04
N GLN A 158 2.83 -11.25 9.15
CA GLN A 158 1.78 -11.26 10.16
C GLN A 158 1.71 -12.65 10.79
N GLY A 159 2.06 -12.76 12.08
CA GLY A 159 2.13 -14.05 12.76
C GLY A 159 3.08 -15.03 12.05
N GLU A 160 2.52 -16.16 11.61
CA GLU A 160 3.22 -17.24 10.91
C GLU A 160 3.21 -17.11 9.38
N THR A 161 2.63 -16.02 8.85
CA THR A 161 2.44 -15.80 7.41
C THR A 161 3.32 -14.64 6.93
N GLY A 162 3.98 -14.83 5.78
CA GLY A 162 4.59 -13.77 5.00
C GLY A 162 3.70 -13.37 3.83
N LEU A 163 3.64 -12.08 3.52
CA LEU A 163 3.00 -11.57 2.31
C LEU A 163 4.01 -10.73 1.51
N ILE A 164 3.92 -10.82 0.19
CA ILE A 164 4.57 -9.91 -0.75
C ILE A 164 3.47 -9.29 -1.61
N VAL A 165 3.46 -7.96 -1.70
CA VAL A 165 2.49 -7.20 -2.48
C VAL A 165 3.24 -6.26 -3.42
N ASP A 166 2.95 -6.34 -4.71
CA ASP A 166 3.52 -5.47 -5.74
C ASP A 166 2.36 -4.87 -6.54
N VAL A 167 2.40 -3.54 -6.71
CA VAL A 167 1.49 -2.78 -7.57
C VAL A 167 2.31 -2.11 -8.66
N GLY A 168 2.02 -2.47 -9.91
CA GLY A 168 2.76 -2.00 -11.06
C GLY A 168 4.01 -2.82 -11.33
N GLN A 169 3.89 -4.16 -11.37
CA GLN A 169 5.00 -5.04 -11.77
C GLN A 169 5.60 -4.45 -13.06
N ASN A 170 6.82 -3.90 -12.98
CA ASN A 170 7.62 -3.20 -14.03
C ASN A 170 7.77 -1.66 -13.97
N THR A 171 7.09 -0.91 -13.09
CA THR A 171 7.29 0.56 -12.98
C THR A 171 8.24 0.97 -11.86
N GLY A 172 8.42 0.09 -10.86
CA GLY A 172 9.19 0.35 -9.63
C GLY A 172 8.38 1.24 -8.68
N SER A 173 8.29 0.89 -7.39
CA SER A 173 7.39 1.55 -6.45
C SER A 173 7.64 3.05 -6.32
N THR A 174 6.79 3.83 -6.98
CA THR A 174 6.61 5.24 -6.70
C THR A 174 5.87 5.42 -5.36
N PRO A 175 5.95 6.58 -4.71
CA PRO A 175 5.23 6.81 -3.45
C PRO A 175 3.72 6.54 -3.53
N GLY A 176 3.10 6.80 -4.69
CA GLY A 176 1.68 6.50 -4.92
C GLY A 176 1.37 5.00 -5.08
N GLU A 177 2.33 4.19 -5.52
CA GLU A 177 2.19 2.73 -5.57
C GLU A 177 2.39 2.12 -4.19
N GLN A 178 3.31 2.64 -3.38
CA GLN A 178 3.51 2.18 -1.99
C GLN A 178 2.24 2.31 -1.13
N GLU A 179 1.45 3.38 -1.30
CA GLU A 179 0.16 3.53 -0.61
C GLU A 179 -0.86 2.48 -1.06
N LYS A 180 -0.87 2.15 -2.36
CA LYS A 180 -1.74 1.10 -2.92
C LYS A 180 -1.31 -0.29 -2.46
N GLU A 181 -0.01 -0.57 -2.42
CA GLU A 181 0.55 -1.81 -1.87
C GLU A 181 0.14 -1.99 -0.40
N LYS A 182 0.24 -0.93 0.42
CA LYS A 182 -0.25 -0.96 1.82
C LYS A 182 -1.75 -1.18 1.92
N ALA A 183 -2.55 -0.56 1.05
CA ALA A 183 -3.99 -0.74 1.04
C ALA A 183 -4.39 -2.18 0.68
N LEU A 184 -3.76 -2.77 -0.34
CA LEU A 184 -3.95 -4.18 -0.71
C LEU A 184 -3.48 -5.13 0.39
N ALA A 185 -2.33 -4.84 1.01
CA ALA A 185 -1.85 -5.60 2.16
C ALA A 185 -2.87 -5.58 3.32
N ALA A 186 -3.45 -4.42 3.63
CA ALA A 186 -4.46 -4.31 4.68
C ALA A 186 -5.71 -5.17 4.39
N ILE A 187 -6.15 -5.22 3.12
CA ILE A 187 -7.25 -6.09 2.67
C ILE A 187 -6.88 -7.56 2.86
N ALA A 188 -5.69 -7.96 2.40
CA ALA A 188 -5.19 -9.33 2.50
C ALA A 188 -5.06 -9.79 3.97
N LEU A 189 -4.51 -8.94 4.83
CA LEU A 189 -4.36 -9.19 6.26
C LEU A 189 -5.71 -9.39 6.98
N GLY A 190 -6.78 -8.74 6.50
CA GLY A 190 -8.14 -8.93 7.02
C GLY A 190 -8.73 -10.32 6.75
N ARG A 191 -8.04 -11.17 5.98
CA ARG A 191 -8.47 -12.52 5.57
C ARG A 191 -7.50 -13.64 5.96
N LEU A 192 -6.42 -13.31 6.68
CA LEU A 192 -5.47 -14.29 7.20
C LEU A 192 -5.99 -15.01 8.45
#